data_AF-A0A850S0V8-F1
#
_entry.id   AF-A0A850S0V8-F1
#
_cell.length_a   1.000
_cell.length_b   1.000
_cell.length_c   1.000
_cell.angle_alpha   90.00
_cell.angle_beta   90.00
_cell.angle_gamma   90.00
#
_symmetry.space_group_name_H-M   'P 1'
#
loop_
_entity.id
_entity.type
_entity.pdbx_description
1 polymer ?
#
loop_
_entity_poly.entity_id
_entity_poly.type
_entity_poly.pdbx_seq_one_letter_code
_entity_poly.pdbx_strand_id
1 'polypeptide(L)'
;MNSAGDTITTTRDVDAILIPLGTPVTIPAGALVLITQELGGSYTVSVGGNLARIEGKDADALGLGETDEQKAASAAKTDEHIAVDGPVDEQDVWAVLRTCYDPEIPVNIVDLGLVYDVHVVEDDEGGNHVDIVMTLTAPGCGMGPFIVDDVRAKTLSVDNVSGVEVELVFDPAWDRSMMSDEARLQLGMF
;
A
#
# COMPACT_ATOMS: atom_id res chain seq x y z
N MET A 1 -20.31 -1.16 6.23
CA MET A 1 -21.11 -1.60 5.08
C MET A 1 -20.38 -1.07 3.86
N ASN A 2 -19.83 -1.95 3.04
CA ASN A 2 -18.83 -1.65 2.02
C ASN A 2 -19.40 -0.72 0.91
N SER A 3 -18.70 0.38 0.64
CA SER A 3 -19.14 1.49 -0.24
C SER A 3 -18.59 1.41 -1.68
N ALA A 4 -18.19 0.23 -2.15
CA ALA A 4 -17.74 0.08 -3.55
C ALA A 4 -18.94 0.27 -4.49
N GLY A 5 -18.98 1.39 -5.20
CA GLY A 5 -20.12 1.78 -6.05
C GLY A 5 -20.91 3.00 -5.56
N ASP A 6 -20.60 3.55 -4.39
CA ASP A 6 -21.30 4.74 -3.87
C ASP A 6 -20.66 6.04 -4.38
N THR A 7 -21.51 6.94 -4.87
CA THR A 7 -21.09 8.30 -5.21
C THR A 7 -21.11 9.16 -3.96
N ILE A 8 -19.96 9.72 -3.62
CA ILE A 8 -19.72 10.53 -2.43
C ILE A 8 -19.33 11.94 -2.85
N THR A 9 -19.72 12.91 -2.03
CA THR A 9 -19.27 14.29 -2.17
C THR A 9 -18.11 14.54 -1.22
N THR A 10 -16.97 15.02 -1.73
CA THR A 10 -15.83 15.37 -0.89
C THR A 10 -16.18 16.50 0.09
N THR A 11 -15.76 16.37 1.35
CA THR A 11 -16.08 17.34 2.41
C THR A 11 -15.08 18.50 2.49
N ARG A 12 -13.86 18.28 2.00
CA ARG A 12 -12.76 19.24 1.92
C ARG A 12 -11.90 18.95 0.69
N ASP A 13 -10.97 19.86 0.40
CA ASP A 13 -9.91 19.60 -0.58
C ASP A 13 -9.06 18.43 -0.09
N VAL A 14 -8.75 17.51 -1.01
CA VAL A 14 -7.98 16.30 -0.71
C VAL A 14 -6.91 16.06 -1.77
N ASP A 15 -5.70 15.78 -1.30
CA ASP A 15 -4.60 15.40 -2.17
C ASP A 15 -4.81 13.96 -2.66
N ALA A 16 -4.63 13.76 -3.96
CA ALA A 16 -4.80 12.48 -4.61
C ALA A 16 -3.75 12.32 -5.71
N ILE A 17 -3.58 11.09 -6.18
CA ILE A 17 -2.62 10.75 -7.22
C ILE A 17 -3.35 10.12 -8.39
N LEU A 18 -3.19 10.66 -9.59
CA LEU A 18 -3.80 10.07 -10.78
C LEU A 18 -3.18 8.72 -11.11
N ILE A 19 -4.03 7.71 -11.29
CA ILE A 19 -3.67 6.37 -11.72
C ILE A 19 -3.95 6.27 -13.23
N PRO A 20 -3.01 5.81 -14.08
CA PRO A 20 -1.69 5.21 -13.78
C PRO A 20 -0.51 6.21 -13.74
N LEU A 21 -0.79 7.50 -13.92
CA LEU A 21 0.25 8.50 -14.24
C LEU A 21 1.17 8.86 -13.07
N GLY A 22 0.79 8.58 -11.82
CA GLY A 22 1.52 9.01 -10.64
C GLY A 22 1.52 10.54 -10.43
N THR A 23 0.67 11.28 -11.16
CA THR A 23 0.65 12.74 -11.11
C THR A 23 -0.15 13.22 -9.90
N PRO A 24 0.44 14.03 -9.00
CA PRO A 24 -0.29 14.62 -7.89
C PRO A 24 -1.36 15.59 -8.38
N VAL A 25 -2.55 15.48 -7.79
CA VAL A 25 -3.70 16.35 -8.06
C VAL A 25 -4.44 16.65 -6.75
N THR A 26 -5.13 17.77 -6.70
CA THR A 26 -6.04 18.09 -5.58
C THR A 26 -7.46 17.96 -6.07
N ILE A 27 -8.25 17.12 -5.41
CA ILE A 27 -9.69 17.00 -5.64
C ILE A 27 -10.36 18.06 -4.75
N PRO A 28 -11.10 19.03 -5.34
CA PRO A 28 -11.68 20.11 -4.56
C PRO A 28 -12.84 19.62 -3.69
N ALA A 29 -13.12 20.34 -2.60
CA ALA A 29 -14.29 20.16 -1.77
C ALA A 29 -15.58 20.27 -2.61
N GLY A 30 -16.56 19.41 -2.34
CA GLY A 30 -17.82 19.36 -3.09
C GLY A 30 -17.75 18.58 -4.41
N ALA A 31 -16.61 17.97 -4.74
CA ALA A 31 -16.48 17.12 -5.91
C ALA A 31 -17.25 15.81 -5.71
N LEU A 32 -17.95 15.38 -6.77
CA LEU A 32 -18.57 14.06 -6.81
C LEU A 32 -17.52 13.03 -7.23
N VAL A 33 -17.29 12.07 -6.36
CA VAL A 33 -16.34 10.98 -6.57
C VAL A 33 -17.03 9.64 -6.35
N LEU A 34 -16.70 8.65 -7.17
CA LEU A 34 -17.19 7.28 -7.01
C LEU A 34 -16.07 6.45 -6.39
N ILE A 35 -16.28 5.86 -5.22
CA ILE A 35 -15.30 4.91 -4.67
C ILE A 35 -15.39 3.63 -5.49
N THR A 36 -14.30 3.32 -6.18
CA THR A 36 -14.18 2.13 -7.01
C THR A 36 -13.55 0.97 -6.24
N GLN A 37 -12.59 1.27 -5.35
CA GLN A 37 -11.86 0.29 -4.57
C GLN A 37 -11.42 0.88 -3.23
N GLU A 38 -11.32 0.00 -2.22
CA GLU A 38 -10.72 0.26 -0.92
C GLU A 38 -9.74 -0.89 -0.66
N LEU A 39 -8.44 -0.62 -0.86
CA LEU A 39 -7.39 -1.64 -0.83
C LEU A 39 -6.19 -1.12 -0.03
N GLY A 40 -5.69 -1.96 0.88
CA GLY A 40 -4.46 -1.68 1.64
C GLY A 40 -4.50 -0.40 2.48
N GLY A 41 -5.69 0.04 2.90
CA GLY A 41 -5.89 1.28 3.64
C GLY A 41 -5.93 2.55 2.77
N SER A 42 -5.96 2.43 1.44
CA SER A 42 -6.11 3.55 0.51
C SER A 42 -7.40 3.41 -0.31
N TYR A 43 -7.87 4.53 -0.86
CA TYR A 43 -9.12 4.60 -1.61
C TYR A 43 -8.84 4.97 -3.06
N THR A 44 -9.31 4.16 -4.00
CA THR A 44 -9.28 4.52 -5.43
C THR A 44 -10.64 5.06 -5.81
N VAL A 45 -10.66 6.33 -6.22
CA VAL A 45 -11.87 7.05 -6.60
C VAL A 45 -11.87 7.38 -8.09
N SER A 46 -13.05 7.32 -8.72
CA SER A 46 -13.26 7.88 -10.04
C SER A 46 -13.77 9.31 -9.92
N VAL A 47 -13.03 10.25 -10.51
CA VAL A 47 -13.34 11.70 -10.53
C VAL A 47 -13.17 12.23 -11.95
N GLY A 48 -14.24 12.74 -12.55
CA GLY A 48 -14.21 13.27 -13.91
C GLY A 48 -13.76 12.27 -14.98
N GLY A 49 -14.00 10.97 -14.76
CA GLY A 49 -13.58 9.88 -15.66
C GLY A 49 -12.14 9.41 -15.48
N ASN A 50 -11.36 10.05 -14.60
CA ASN A 50 -10.02 9.59 -14.23
C ASN A 50 -10.08 8.81 -12.92
N LEU A 51 -9.14 7.88 -12.72
CA LEU A 51 -8.92 7.24 -11.42
C LEU A 51 -7.88 8.02 -10.64
N ALA A 52 -8.14 8.19 -9.34
CA ALA A 52 -7.23 8.83 -8.42
C ALA A 52 -7.14 8.03 -7.11
N ARG A 53 -5.93 7.83 -6.60
CA ARG A 53 -5.66 7.24 -5.29
C ARG A 53 -5.65 8.33 -4.21
N ILE A 54 -6.38 8.10 -3.13
CA ILE A 54 -6.38 8.93 -1.91
C ILE A 54 -5.82 8.08 -0.77
N GLU A 55 -4.92 8.66 0.02
CA GLU A 55 -4.31 7.99 1.18
C GLU A 55 -5.34 7.75 2.30
N GLY A 56 -5.14 6.71 3.11
CA GLY A 56 -6.04 6.36 4.22
C GLY A 56 -6.22 7.46 5.26
N LYS A 57 -5.16 8.23 5.51
CA LYS A 57 -5.19 9.39 6.43
C LYS A 57 -6.18 10.48 6.00
N ASP A 58 -6.57 10.50 4.72
CA ASP A 58 -7.47 11.47 4.13
C ASP A 58 -8.90 10.90 3.90
N ALA A 59 -9.22 9.75 4.49
CA ALA A 59 -10.54 9.12 4.40
C ALA A 59 -11.68 10.04 4.89
N ASP A 60 -11.40 10.92 5.86
CA ASP A 60 -12.33 11.92 6.37
C ASP A 60 -12.86 12.86 5.27
N ALA A 61 -12.03 13.14 4.24
CA ALA A 61 -12.42 13.94 3.10
C ALA A 61 -13.49 13.26 2.24
N LEU A 62 -13.58 11.93 2.29
CA LEU A 62 -14.61 11.12 1.65
C LEU A 62 -15.83 10.91 2.56
N GLY A 63 -15.88 11.55 3.73
CA GLY A 63 -16.91 11.27 4.73
C GLY A 63 -16.81 9.84 5.30
N LEU A 64 -15.74 9.12 4.98
CA LEU A 64 -15.37 7.84 5.57
C LEU A 64 -14.49 8.14 6.76
N GLY A 65 -15.12 8.49 7.89
CA GLY A 65 -14.40 8.61 9.14
C GLY A 65 -13.98 7.22 9.63
N GLU A 66 -12.77 7.11 10.17
CA GLU A 66 -12.40 5.97 11.02
C GLU A 66 -13.47 5.78 12.10
N THR A 67 -13.99 4.57 12.25
CA THR A 67 -14.79 4.21 13.42
C THR A 67 -13.98 4.43 14.69
N ASP A 68 -14.64 4.71 15.81
CA ASP A 68 -13.97 4.80 17.11
C ASP A 68 -13.15 3.53 17.43
N GLU A 69 -13.50 2.38 16.82
CA GLU A 69 -12.74 1.13 16.86
C GLU A 69 -11.43 1.16 16.04
N GLN A 70 -11.42 1.83 14.88
CA GLN A 70 -10.22 2.02 14.05
C GLN A 70 -9.28 3.10 14.61
N LYS A 71 -9.83 4.17 15.19
CA LYS A 71 -9.05 5.13 15.99
C LYS A 71 -8.48 4.51 17.24
N ALA A 72 -9.23 3.64 17.92
CA ALA A 72 -8.71 2.89 19.07
C ALA A 72 -7.63 1.89 18.65
N ALA A 73 -7.75 1.23 17.49
CA ALA A 73 -6.72 0.32 16.98
C ALA A 73 -5.45 1.05 16.49
N SER A 74 -5.60 2.22 15.86
CA SER A 74 -4.48 3.09 15.45
C SER A 74 -3.80 3.75 16.66
N ALA A 75 -4.58 4.27 17.61
CA ALA A 75 -4.06 4.85 18.85
C ALA A 75 -3.45 3.80 19.79
N ALA A 76 -3.99 2.57 19.84
CA ALA A 76 -3.38 1.46 20.58
C ALA A 76 -2.07 0.97 19.94
N LYS A 77 -1.85 1.21 18.65
CA LYS A 77 -0.58 0.91 17.96
C LYS A 77 0.44 2.06 17.98
N THR A 78 0.08 3.25 18.45
CA THR A 78 0.99 4.40 18.45
C THR A 78 1.81 4.54 19.74
N ASP A 79 1.41 3.89 20.84
CA ASP A 79 2.09 3.98 22.15
C ASP A 79 2.88 2.73 22.56
N GLU A 80 2.97 1.73 21.68
CA GLU A 80 3.87 0.58 21.84
C GLU A 80 4.80 0.46 20.63
N HIS A 81 5.54 1.53 20.32
CA HIS A 81 6.88 1.33 19.76
C HIS A 81 7.75 0.79 20.90
N ILE A 82 7.49 -0.46 21.31
CA ILE A 82 8.39 -1.12 22.22
C ILE A 82 9.62 -1.36 21.37
N ALA A 83 10.68 -0.61 21.65
CA ALA A 83 12.02 -1.10 21.40
C ALA A 83 12.14 -2.37 22.25
N VAL A 84 11.67 -3.50 21.72
CA VAL A 84 11.90 -4.80 22.32
C VAL A 84 13.20 -5.27 21.71
N ASP A 85 14.23 -5.45 22.54
CA ASP A 85 15.43 -6.21 22.19
C ASP A 85 14.99 -7.64 21.77
N GLY A 86 14.75 -7.85 20.48
CA GLY A 86 14.23 -9.11 19.95
C GLY A 86 14.36 -9.22 18.43
N PRO A 87 14.34 -10.45 17.88
CA PRO A 87 14.38 -10.66 16.44
C PRO A 87 13.09 -10.17 15.77
N VAL A 88 13.20 -9.73 14.52
CA VAL A 88 12.04 -9.51 13.64
C VAL A 88 11.51 -10.87 13.19
N ASP A 89 10.18 -11.08 13.29
CA ASP A 89 9.55 -12.23 12.67
C ASP A 89 9.33 -11.95 11.18
N GLU A 90 10.02 -12.69 10.32
CA GLU A 90 9.89 -12.56 8.86
C GLU A 90 8.45 -12.80 8.40
N GLN A 91 7.67 -13.63 9.12
CA GLN A 91 6.27 -13.87 8.78
C GLN A 91 5.42 -12.61 8.94
N ASP A 92 5.72 -11.76 9.92
CA ASP A 92 5.01 -10.49 10.13
C ASP A 92 5.35 -9.50 9.02
N VAL A 93 6.61 -9.46 8.56
CA VAL A 93 7.01 -8.69 7.39
C VAL A 93 6.21 -9.14 6.15
N TRP A 94 6.19 -10.44 5.85
CA TRP A 94 5.42 -10.98 4.73
C TRP A 94 3.91 -10.77 4.86
N ALA A 95 3.36 -10.78 6.07
CA ALA A 95 1.96 -10.49 6.33
C ALA A 95 1.64 -9.03 6.01
N VAL A 96 2.51 -8.11 6.42
CA VAL A 96 2.39 -6.68 6.14
C VAL A 96 2.55 -6.38 4.65
N LEU A 97 3.51 -7.00 3.95
CA LEU A 97 3.68 -6.82 2.50
C LEU A 97 2.46 -7.29 1.69
N ARG A 98 1.73 -8.31 2.16
CA ARG A 98 0.43 -8.72 1.58
C ARG A 98 -0.68 -7.68 1.72
N THR A 99 -0.48 -6.66 2.55
CA THR A 99 -1.40 -5.51 2.66
C THR A 99 -1.03 -4.35 1.72
N CYS A 100 0.08 -4.43 1.00
CA CYS A 100 0.46 -3.49 -0.05
C CYS A 100 -0.15 -3.93 -1.38
N TYR A 101 -0.83 -3.02 -2.08
CA TYR A 101 -1.53 -3.31 -3.32
C TYR A 101 -0.99 -2.47 -4.47
N ASP A 102 -0.97 -3.04 -5.66
CA ASP A 102 -0.70 -2.27 -6.88
C ASP A 102 -1.93 -1.38 -7.18
N PRO A 103 -1.77 -0.04 -7.32
CA PRO A 103 -2.89 0.86 -7.56
C PRO A 103 -3.56 0.69 -8.93
N GLU A 104 -2.87 0.09 -9.90
CA GLU A 104 -3.36 -0.18 -11.25
C GLU A 104 -3.97 -1.58 -11.37
N ILE A 105 -3.38 -2.57 -10.69
CA ILE A 105 -3.82 -3.97 -10.68
C ILE A 105 -4.30 -4.31 -9.26
N PRO A 106 -5.60 -4.58 -9.03
CA PRO A 106 -6.18 -4.68 -7.68
C PRO A 106 -5.84 -6.00 -6.96
N VAL A 107 -4.56 -6.34 -6.88
CA VAL A 107 -3.97 -7.53 -6.25
C VAL A 107 -2.78 -7.05 -5.41
N ASN A 108 -2.52 -7.74 -4.30
CA ASN A 108 -1.39 -7.40 -3.45
C ASN A 108 -0.05 -7.72 -4.13
N ILE A 109 0.99 -6.97 -3.78
CA ILE A 109 2.31 -7.06 -4.43
C ILE A 109 2.99 -8.42 -4.26
N VAL A 110 2.66 -9.15 -3.18
CA VAL A 110 3.22 -10.49 -2.90
C VAL A 110 2.60 -11.51 -3.85
N ASP A 111 1.27 -11.54 -3.96
CA ASP A 111 0.55 -12.45 -4.85
C ASP A 111 0.72 -12.07 -6.33
N LEU A 112 1.00 -10.80 -6.64
CA LEU A 112 1.47 -10.38 -7.96
C LEU A 112 2.87 -10.89 -8.29
N GLY A 113 3.64 -11.35 -7.31
CA GLY A 113 5.03 -11.78 -7.48
C GLY A 113 6.00 -10.63 -7.71
N LEU A 114 5.71 -9.45 -7.14
CA LEU A 114 6.60 -8.28 -7.24
C LEU A 114 7.71 -8.29 -6.18
N VAL A 115 7.50 -8.97 -5.05
CA VAL A 115 8.51 -9.12 -3.99
C VAL A 115 9.35 -10.36 -4.30
N TYR A 116 10.65 -10.16 -4.54
CA TYR A 116 11.58 -11.24 -4.88
C TYR A 116 12.30 -11.77 -3.66
N ASP A 117 12.69 -10.90 -2.74
CA ASP A 117 13.41 -11.29 -1.54
C ASP A 117 13.13 -10.37 -0.37
N VAL A 118 13.22 -10.92 0.84
CA VAL A 118 13.11 -10.21 2.11
C VAL A 118 14.20 -10.77 3.02
N HIS A 119 15.06 -9.89 3.52
CA HIS A 119 16.12 -10.24 4.44
C HIS A 119 16.12 -9.33 5.65
N VAL A 120 16.19 -9.94 6.84
CA VAL A 120 16.40 -9.21 8.08
C VAL A 120 17.90 -9.26 8.40
N VAL A 121 18.52 -8.09 8.56
CA VAL A 121 19.92 -7.94 8.92
C VAL A 121 20.03 -7.15 10.23
N GLU A 122 20.96 -7.55 11.09
CA GLU A 122 21.28 -6.76 12.28
C GLU A 122 22.09 -5.53 11.86
N ASP A 123 21.72 -4.34 12.32
CA ASP A 123 22.48 -3.11 12.10
C ASP A 123 23.64 -2.97 13.10
N ASP A 124 24.60 -2.09 12.77
CA ASP A 124 25.80 -1.87 13.59
C ASP A 124 25.49 -1.32 15.00
N GLU A 125 24.27 -0.81 15.22
CA GLU A 125 23.79 -0.26 16.49
C GLU A 125 22.94 -1.26 17.29
N GLY A 126 22.75 -2.48 16.77
CA GLY A 126 22.00 -3.56 17.41
C GLY A 126 20.48 -3.56 17.12
N GLY A 127 20.01 -2.78 16.16
CA GLY A 127 18.66 -2.84 15.62
C GLY A 127 18.51 -3.87 14.49
N ASN A 128 17.29 -4.07 14.01
CA ASN A 128 17.00 -4.96 12.89
C ASN A 128 16.58 -4.15 11.65
N HIS A 129 17.39 -4.21 10.61
CA HIS A 129 17.11 -3.62 9.32
C HIS A 129 16.48 -4.65 8.38
N VAL A 130 15.49 -4.25 7.58
CA VAL A 130 14.83 -5.13 6.60
C VAL A 130 15.19 -4.68 5.19
N ASP A 131 15.92 -5.51 4.47
CA ASP A 131 16.23 -5.35 3.05
C ASP A 131 15.16 -6.07 2.23
N ILE A 132 14.50 -5.34 1.33
CA ILE A 132 13.49 -5.89 0.43
C ILE A 132 13.95 -5.71 -1.01
N VAL A 133 14.09 -6.81 -1.73
CA VAL A 133 14.34 -6.79 -3.17
C VAL A 133 13.00 -6.99 -3.88
N MET A 134 12.59 -6.01 -4.68
CA MET A 134 11.33 -6.09 -5.40
C MET A 134 11.42 -5.51 -6.80
N THR A 135 10.40 -5.73 -7.60
CA THR A 135 10.28 -5.22 -8.96
C THR A 135 8.94 -4.51 -9.18
N LEU A 136 8.71 -4.02 -10.38
CA LEU A 136 7.44 -3.44 -10.82
C LEU A 136 6.91 -4.21 -12.03
N THR A 137 5.61 -4.13 -12.25
CA THR A 137 4.93 -4.74 -13.41
C THR A 137 5.45 -4.21 -14.75
N ALA A 138 5.97 -2.98 -14.75
CA ALA A 138 6.68 -2.40 -15.89
C ALA A 138 7.78 -1.42 -15.42
N PRO A 139 8.93 -1.37 -16.14
CA PRO A 139 9.94 -0.36 -15.87
C PRO A 139 9.39 1.04 -16.17
N GLY A 140 9.57 1.96 -15.22
CA GLY A 140 9.05 3.32 -15.33
C GLY A 140 7.55 3.48 -15.04
N CYS A 141 6.92 2.53 -14.34
CA CYS A 141 5.56 2.69 -13.82
C CYS A 141 5.46 3.98 -12.97
N GLY A 142 4.51 4.87 -13.32
CA GLY A 142 4.32 6.15 -12.62
C GLY A 142 3.90 5.96 -11.16
N MET A 143 3.28 4.81 -10.84
CA MET A 143 2.90 4.44 -9.48
C MET A 143 4.04 3.78 -8.67
N GLY A 144 5.18 3.49 -9.29
CA GLY A 144 6.33 2.82 -8.65
C GLY A 144 6.77 3.47 -7.33
N PRO A 145 7.01 4.80 -7.27
CA PRO A 145 7.38 5.46 -6.02
C PRO A 145 6.36 5.27 -4.90
N PHE A 146 5.06 5.26 -5.22
CA PHE A 146 4.01 5.07 -4.21
C PHE A 146 3.98 3.64 -3.67
N ILE A 147 4.22 2.65 -4.52
CA ILE A 147 4.32 1.26 -4.08
C ILE A 147 5.52 1.09 -3.15
N VAL A 148 6.68 1.66 -3.50
CA VAL A 148 7.88 1.62 -2.67
C VAL A 148 7.66 2.33 -1.33
N ASP A 149 7.05 3.51 -1.33
CA ASP A 149 6.74 4.24 -0.11
C ASP A 149 5.74 3.48 0.78
N ASP A 150 4.72 2.85 0.20
CA ASP A 150 3.74 2.02 0.95
C ASP A 150 4.42 0.79 1.58
N VAL A 151 5.27 0.08 0.81
CA VAL A 151 6.09 -1.03 1.30
C VAL A 151 6.97 -0.60 2.46
N ARG A 152 7.69 0.51 2.30
CA ARG A 152 8.61 1.02 3.32
C ARG A 152 7.87 1.42 4.59
N ALA A 153 6.81 2.22 4.47
CA ALA A 153 6.04 2.73 5.61
C ALA A 153 5.39 1.58 6.39
N LYS A 154 4.81 0.60 5.69
CA LYS A 154 4.17 -0.55 6.32
C LYS A 154 5.18 -1.48 6.95
N THR A 155 6.29 -1.79 6.28
CA THR A 155 7.35 -2.65 6.86
C THR A 155 7.96 -2.01 8.11
N LEU A 156 8.13 -0.68 8.13
CA LEU A 156 8.63 0.05 9.31
C LEU A 156 7.65 0.00 10.50
N SER A 157 6.38 -0.35 10.26
CA SER A 157 5.39 -0.53 11.32
C SER A 157 5.38 -1.95 11.94
N VAL A 158 6.22 -2.85 11.43
CA VAL A 158 6.43 -4.19 12.00
C VAL A 158 7.26 -4.06 13.27
N ASP A 159 6.90 -4.83 14.30
CA ASP A 159 7.61 -4.82 15.57
C ASP A 159 9.10 -5.17 15.39
N ASN A 160 9.96 -4.49 16.13
CA ASN A 160 11.42 -4.66 16.14
C ASN A 160 12.16 -4.24 14.85
N VAL A 161 11.49 -3.68 13.84
CA VAL A 161 12.14 -3.13 12.65
C VAL A 161 12.68 -1.73 12.93
N SER A 162 14.00 -1.55 12.90
CA SER A 162 14.68 -0.25 13.08
C SER A 162 14.82 0.53 11.77
N GLY A 163 14.83 -0.16 10.63
CA GLY A 163 14.98 0.44 9.32
C GLY A 163 14.55 -0.48 8.19
N VAL A 164 14.28 0.12 7.03
CA VAL A 164 13.87 -0.59 5.83
C VAL A 164 14.53 0.05 4.63
N GLU A 165 15.17 -0.79 3.80
CA GLU A 165 15.68 -0.43 2.48
C GLU A 165 14.94 -1.26 1.43
N VAL A 166 14.49 -0.59 0.36
CA VAL A 166 13.75 -1.22 -0.73
C VAL A 166 14.55 -1.06 -2.01
N GLU A 167 15.11 -2.16 -2.50
CA GLU A 167 15.84 -2.20 -3.76
C GLU A 167 14.90 -2.56 -4.91
N LEU A 168 14.80 -1.67 -5.90
CA LEU A 168 14.08 -1.94 -7.15
C LEU A 168 15.01 -2.59 -8.18
N VAL A 169 14.75 -3.84 -8.49
CA VAL A 169 15.44 -4.61 -9.54
C VAL A 169 14.54 -4.83 -10.76
N PHE A 170 15.14 -4.89 -11.93
CA PHE A 170 14.45 -5.20 -13.20
C PHE A 170 15.03 -6.43 -13.91
N ASP A 171 15.94 -7.14 -13.24
CA ASP A 171 16.49 -8.43 -13.68
C ASP A 171 16.43 -9.40 -12.48
N PRO A 172 15.64 -10.50 -12.56
CA PRO A 172 14.80 -10.87 -13.69
C PRO A 172 13.65 -9.88 -13.92
N ALA A 173 13.30 -9.67 -15.19
CA ALA A 173 12.13 -8.88 -15.54
C ALA A 173 10.85 -9.61 -15.11
N TRP A 174 9.91 -8.87 -14.53
CA TRP A 174 8.64 -9.44 -14.10
C TRP A 174 7.80 -9.93 -15.29
N ASP A 175 7.13 -11.07 -15.11
CA ASP A 175 6.10 -11.53 -16.01
C ASP A 175 4.96 -12.25 -15.27
N ARG A 176 3.83 -12.43 -15.96
CA ARG A 176 2.59 -13.01 -15.39
C ARG A 176 2.76 -14.42 -14.82
N SER A 177 3.81 -15.15 -15.20
CA SER A 177 4.14 -16.46 -14.63
C SER A 177 4.61 -16.37 -13.17
N MET A 178 4.96 -15.17 -12.69
CA MET A 178 5.33 -14.91 -11.29
C MET A 178 4.12 -14.71 -10.36
N MET A 179 2.93 -14.47 -10.91
CA MET A 179 1.70 -14.35 -10.12
C MET A 179 1.33 -15.69 -9.45
N SER A 180 0.79 -15.61 -8.24
CA SER A 180 0.14 -16.74 -7.58
C SER A 180 -1.10 -17.22 -8.36
N ASP A 181 -1.53 -18.45 -8.10
CA ASP A 181 -2.73 -18.99 -8.75
C ASP A 181 -3.99 -18.23 -8.29
N GLU A 182 -4.01 -17.74 -7.05
CA GLU A 182 -5.06 -16.89 -6.49
C GLU A 182 -5.14 -15.55 -7.24
N ALA A 183 -4.01 -14.89 -7.49
CA ALA A 183 -3.94 -13.65 -8.25
C ALA A 183 -4.43 -13.83 -9.69
N ARG A 184 -4.00 -14.90 -10.37
CA ARG A 184 -4.46 -15.22 -11.72
C ARG A 184 -5.97 -15.44 -11.77
N LEU A 185 -6.51 -16.20 -10.81
CA LEU A 185 -7.94 -16.45 -10.70
C LEU A 185 -8.72 -15.14 -10.49
N GLN A 186 -8.24 -14.26 -9.60
CA GLN A 186 -8.86 -12.97 -9.33
C GLN A 186 -8.89 -12.06 -10.57
N LEU A 187 -7.85 -12.12 -11.41
CA LEU A 187 -7.77 -11.39 -12.67
C LEU A 187 -8.46 -12.10 -13.85
N GLY A 188 -9.09 -13.25 -13.61
CA GLY A 188 -9.81 -14.01 -14.63
C GLY A 188 -8.90 -14.65 -15.68
N MET A 189 -7.67 -14.99 -15.30
CA MET A 189 -6.67 -15.62 -16.16
C MET A 189 -6.71 -17.15 -15.95
N PHE A 190 -7.18 -17.87 -16.97
CA PHE A 190 -7.33 -19.34 -16.99
C PHE A 190 -6.70 -19.96 -18.23
#